data_AF-A0A950M894-F1
#
_entry.id   AF-A0A950M894-F1
#
_cell.length_a   1.000
_cell.length_b   1.000
_cell.length_c   1.000
_cell.angle_alpha   90.00
_cell.angle_beta   90.00
_cell.angle_gamma   90.00
#
_symmetry.space_group_name_H-M   'P 1'
#
loop_
_entity.id
_entity.type
_entity.pdbx_description
1 polymer ?
#
loop_
_entity_poly.entity_id
_entity_poly.type
_entity_poly.pdbx_seq_one_letter_code
_entity_poly.pdbx_strand_id
1 'polypeptide(L)' 'MKIHTIEINRIKAASNTVNGLLVLKVDALVAPKEPLEGIEPSSLVTLTEANARVLMALLKAQLAEFDAKKPKSRHGRHG' A
#
# COMPACT_ATOMS: atom_id res chain seq x y z
N MET A 1 20.34 0.93 -5.38
CA MET A 1 19.04 0.22 -5.34
C MET A 1 18.71 -0.30 -6.74
N LYS A 2 18.11 -1.49 -6.88
CA LYS A 2 17.51 -1.91 -8.16
C LYS A 2 16.18 -1.18 -8.33
N ILE A 3 15.98 -0.52 -9.46
CA ILE A 3 14.73 0.19 -9.76
C ILE A 3 13.91 -0.57 -10.80
N HIS A 4 12.59 -0.45 -10.70
CA HIS A 4 11.66 -1.16 -11.56
C HIS A 4 10.56 -0.23 -12.06
N THR A 5 10.02 -0.55 -13.23
CA THR A 5 8.69 -0.11 -13.63
C THR A 5 7.72 -1.22 -13.27
N ILE A 6 6.68 -0.87 -12.53
CA ILE A 6 5.66 -1.79 -12.01
C ILE A 6 4.31 -1.32 -12.53
N GLU A 7 3.67 -2.12 -13.37
CA GLU A 7 2.33 -1.83 -13.90
C GLU A 7 1.31 -2.78 -13.29
N ILE A 8 0.34 -2.23 -12.55
CA ILE A 8 -0.69 -3.01 -11.85
C ILE A 8 -1.90 -3.22 -12.75
N ASN A 9 -2.11 -4.47 -13.15
CA ASN A 9 -3.25 -4.90 -13.96
C ASN A 9 -4.50 -5.12 -13.10
N ARG A 10 -4.35 -5.69 -11.91
CA ARG A 10 -5.46 -5.96 -10.98
C ARG A 10 -5.00 -6.04 -9.54
N ILE A 11 -5.80 -5.46 -8.64
CA ILE A 11 -5.65 -5.63 -7.19
C ILE A 11 -6.59 -6.73 -6.72
N LYS A 12 -6.05 -7.80 -6.13
CA LYS A 12 -6.81 -8.98 -5.71
C LYS A 12 -7.22 -8.93 -4.25
N ALA A 13 -6.31 -8.47 -3.38
CA ALA A 13 -6.57 -8.38 -1.95
C ALA A 13 -5.60 -7.39 -1.30
N ALA A 14 -6.03 -6.85 -0.16
CA ALA A 14 -5.17 -6.15 0.78
C ALA A 14 -5.37 -6.78 2.16
N SER A 15 -4.29 -6.92 2.91
CA SER A 15 -4.34 -7.40 4.29
C SER A 15 -3.27 -6.70 5.11
N ASN A 16 -3.58 -6.37 6.36
CA ASN A 16 -2.59 -5.97 7.33
C ASN A 16 -2.06 -7.15 8.14
N THR A 17 -0.85 -7.00 8.63
CA THR A 17 -0.20 -7.95 9.54
C THR A 17 -0.16 -7.40 10.95
N VAL A 18 0.09 -8.27 11.94
CA VAL A 18 0.21 -7.85 13.35
C VAL A 18 1.39 -6.90 13.58
N ASN A 19 2.46 -7.00 12.77
CA ASN A 19 3.63 -6.13 12.84
C ASN A 19 3.51 -4.81 12.05
N GLY A 20 2.29 -4.41 11.64
CA GLY A 20 2.07 -3.10 11.02
C GLY A 20 2.36 -3.03 9.52
N LEU A 21 2.52 -4.17 8.83
CA LEU A 21 2.73 -4.18 7.39
C LEU A 21 1.41 -4.27 6.66
N LEU A 22 1.28 -3.49 5.59
CA LEU A 22 0.23 -3.67 4.60
C LEU A 22 0.77 -4.56 3.47
N VAL A 23 0.03 -5.61 3.15
CA VAL A 23 0.35 -6.54 2.07
C VAL A 23 -0.72 -6.43 0.99
N LEU A 24 -0.28 -6.17 -0.25
CA LEU A 24 -1.14 -6.15 -1.42
C LEU A 24 -0.85 -7.38 -2.29
N LYS A 25 -1.90 -8.11 -2.65
CA LYS A 25 -1.83 -9.15 -3.69
C LYS A 25 -2.29 -8.53 -5.01
N VAL A 26 -1.39 -8.50 -5.98
CA VAL A 26 -1.64 -7.86 -7.28
C VAL A 26 -1.18 -8.75 -8.42
N ASP A 27 -1.84 -8.61 -9.57
CA ASP A 27 -1.27 -9.01 -10.85
C ASP A 27 -0.57 -7.79 -11.44
N ALA A 28 0.73 -7.91 -11.72
CA ALA A 28 1.53 -6.81 -12.20
C ALA A 28 2.61 -7.27 -13.20
N LEU A 29 2.92 -6.40 -14.15
CA LEU A 29 4.15 -6.48 -14.94
C LEU A 29 5.26 -5.77 -14.18
N VAL A 30 6.41 -6.43 -14.02
CA VAL A 30 7.59 -5.86 -13.35
C VAL A 30 8.75 -5.92 -14.32
N ALA A 31 9.24 -4.75 -14.71
CA ALA A 31 10.37 -4.62 -15.62
C ALA A 31 11.53 -3.89 -14.92
N PRO A 32 12.78 -4.35 -15.07
CA PRO A 32 13.95 -3.59 -14.65
C PRO A 32 13.98 -2.23 -15.37
N LYS A 33 14.46 -1.20 -14.68
CA LYS A 33 14.71 0.13 -15.26
C LYS A 33 16.15 0.53 -14.97
N GLU A 34 16.81 1.17 -15.93
CA GLU A 34 18.14 1.74 -15.72
C GLU A 34 18.03 3.10 -15.01
N PRO A 35 18.82 3.35 -13.95
CA PRO A 35 18.91 4.67 -13.34
C PRO A 35 19.42 5.69 -14.35
N LEU A 36 18.78 6.86 -14.40
CA LEU A 36 19.25 7.99 -15.18
C LEU A 36 20.26 8.79 -14.36
N GLU A 37 21.39 9.17 -14.97
CA GLU A 37 22.40 10.00 -14.30
C GLU A 37 21.82 11.37 -13.91
N GLY A 38 22.18 11.84 -12.72
CA GLY A 38 21.71 13.12 -12.18
C GLY A 38 20.26 13.14 -11.69
N ILE A 39 19.54 12.00 -11.75
CA ILE A 39 18.16 11.88 -11.26
C ILE A 39 18.11 10.89 -10.11
N GLU A 40 17.36 11.22 -9.04
CA GLU A 40 17.16 10.31 -7.91
C GLU A 40 16.48 9.01 -8.38
N PRO A 41 17.13 7.83 -8.20
CA PRO A 41 16.60 6.57 -8.70
C PRO A 41 15.27 6.21 -8.00
N SER A 42 14.21 6.07 -8.80
CA SER A 42 12.87 5.73 -8.30
C SER A 42 12.26 4.58 -9.09
N SER A 43 11.59 3.66 -8.38
CA SER A 43 10.69 2.71 -9.03
C SER A 43 9.35 3.40 -9.30
N LEU A 44 8.74 3.12 -10.44
CA LEU A 44 7.45 3.68 -10.81
C LEU A 44 6.36 2.63 -10.65
N VAL A 45 5.23 3.02 -10.06
CA VAL A 45 4.04 2.17 -9.95
C VAL A 45 2.91 2.85 -10.71
N THR A 46 2.41 2.20 -11.76
CA THR A 46 1.31 2.68 -12.59
C THR A 46 0.07 1.81 -12.40
N LEU A 47 -1.09 2.44 -12.42
CA LEU A 47 -2.40 1.80 -12.26
C LEU A 47 -3.43 2.62 -13.04
N THR A 48 -4.44 1.93 -13.58
CA THR A 48 -5.61 2.59 -14.14
C THR A 48 -6.39 3.33 -13.05
N GLU A 49 -7.19 4.32 -13.43
CA GLU A 49 -8.05 5.04 -12.49
C GLU A 49 -8.97 4.08 -11.71
N ALA A 50 -9.53 3.08 -12.39
CA ALA A 50 -10.37 2.06 -11.77
C ALA A 50 -9.60 1.28 -10.68
N ASN A 51 -8.38 0.84 -10.97
CA ASN A 51 -7.52 0.17 -9.98
C ASN A 51 -7.13 1.12 -8.84
N ALA A 52 -6.94 2.41 -9.11
CA ALA A 52 -6.67 3.43 -8.08
C ALA A 52 -7.82 3.55 -7.08
N ARG A 53 -9.07 3.57 -7.57
CA ARG A 53 -10.27 3.62 -6.72
C ARG A 53 -10.41 2.37 -5.86
N VAL A 54 -10.12 1.19 -6.42
CA VAL A 54 -10.10 -0.08 -5.67
C VAL A 54 -9.02 -0.05 -4.58
N LEU A 55 -7.80 0.40 -4.93
CA LEU A 55 -6.71 0.56 -3.97
C LEU A 55 -7.14 1.44 -2.79
N MET A 56 -7.73 2.60 -3.08
CA MET A 56 -8.20 3.53 -2.05
C MET A 56 -9.21 2.88 -1.10
N ALA A 57 -10.19 2.14 -1.63
CA ALA A 57 -11.18 1.46 -0.80
C ALA A 57 -10.53 0.40 0.12
N LEU A 58 -9.62 -0.41 -0.43
CA LEU A 58 -8.90 -1.43 0.32
C LEU A 58 -7.97 -0.81 1.38
N LEU A 59 -7.26 0.27 1.04
CA LEU A 59 -6.41 0.99 1.98
C LEU A 59 -7.21 1.53 3.17
N LYS A 60 -8.36 2.16 2.91
CA LYS A 60 -9.24 2.65 3.99
C LYS A 60 -9.64 1.54 4.96
N ALA A 61 -10.02 0.38 4.44
CA ALA A 61 -10.38 -0.77 5.28
C ALA A 61 -9.19 -1.23 6.14
N GLN A 62 -8.01 -1.40 5.53
CA GLN A 62 -6.83 -1.91 6.25
C GLN A 62 -6.28 -0.92 7.27
N LEU A 63 -6.32 0.38 6.98
CA LEU A 63 -5.91 1.41 7.94
C LEU A 63 -6.89 1.50 9.13
N ALA A 64 -8.20 1.39 8.88
CA ALA A 64 -9.19 1.36 9.96
C ALA A 64 -8.96 0.17 10.91
N GLU A 65 -8.57 -1.00 10.39
CA GLU A 65 -8.21 -2.16 11.21
C GLU A 65 -6.95 -1.92 12.05
N PHE A 66 -5.92 -1.25 11.51
CA PHE A 66 -4.76 -0.85 12.30
C PHE A 66 -5.14 0.06 13.46
N ASP A 67 -5.97 1.07 13.19
CA ASP A 67 -6.36 2.04 14.21
C ASP A 67 -7.27 1.43 15.28
N ALA A 68 -8.10 0.44 14.92
CA ALA A 68 -8.90 -0.32 15.89
C ALA A 68 -8.04 -1.13 16.89
N LYS A 69 -6.83 -1.52 16.50
CA LYS A 69 -5.89 -2.29 17.35
C LYS A 69 -5.13 -1.41 18.35
N LYS A 70 -5.10 -0.08 18.17
CA LYS A 70 -4.52 0.82 19.19
C LYS A 70 -5.37 0.73 20.46
N PRO A 71 -4.78 0.65 21.66
CA PRO A 71 -5.55 0.66 22.90
C PRO A 71 -6.42 1.92 22.90
N LYS A 72 -7.74 1.76 22.82
CA LYS A 72 -8.65 2.89 23.04
C LYS A 72 -8.40 3.38 24.45
N SER A 73 -7.74 4.51 24.58
CA SER A 73 -7.49 5.17 25.86
C SER A 73 -8.82 5.34 26.57
N ARG A 74 -9.11 4.49 27.56
CA ARG A 74 -10.27 4.62 28.46
C ARG A 74 -9.93 5.69 29.50
N HIS A 75 -9.73 6.94 29.05
CA HIS A 75 -9.68 8.07 29.96
C HIS A 75 -11.11 8.41 30.40
N GLY A 76 -11.33 8.45 31.71
CA GLY A 76 -12.45 9.16 32.31
C GLY A 76 -13.73 8.36 32.48
N ARG A 77 -13.70 7.32 33.33
CA ARG A 77 -14.85 7.03 34.18
C ARG A 77 -14.41 7.15 35.63
N HIS A 78 -14.13 8.39 36.03
CA HIS A 78 -14.23 8.77 37.43
C HIS A 78 -15.72 8.97 37.71
N GLY A 79 -16.30 7.99 38.40
CA GLY A 79 -17.46 8.22 39.27
C GLY A 79 -16.96 8.68 40.63
#